data_AF-E2A7F0-F1
#
_entry.id   AF-E2A7F0-F1
#
_cell.length_a   1.000
_cell.length_b   1.000
_cell.length_c   1.000
_cell.angle_alpha   90.00
_cell.angle_beta   90.00
_cell.angle_gamma   90.00
#
_symmetry.space_group_name_H-M   'P 1'
#
loop_
_entity.id
_entity.type
_entity.pdbx_description
1 polymer ?
#
loop_
_entity_poly.entity_id
_entity_poly.type
_entity_poly.pdbx_seq_one_letter_code
_entity_poly.pdbx_strand_id
1 'polypeptide(L)' 'QYDQLHYAVYNYNWYTLDPRNARNLIFLMIRSSKPIYLTAGKVFPMTMATFCNV' A
#
# COMPACT_ATOMS: atom_id res chain seq x y z
N GLN A 1 6.17 0.13 -5.96
CA GLN A 1 6.06 -1.17 -5.26
C GLN A 1 4.68 -1.42 -4.62
N TYR A 2 3.91 -0.40 -4.19
CA TYR A 2 2.52 -0.58 -3.70
C TYR A 2 1.49 -0.90 -4.79
N ASP A 3 1.77 -0.49 -6.03
CA ASP A 3 0.87 -0.63 -7.17
C ASP A 3 0.49 -2.09 -7.48
N GLN A 4 1.48 -3.00 -7.41
CA GLN A 4 1.25 -4.43 -7.65
C GLN A 4 0.41 -5.09 -6.55
N LEU A 5 0.60 -4.68 -5.29
CA LEU A 5 -0.18 -5.20 -4.17
C LEU A 5 -1.64 -4.72 -4.28
N HIS A 6 -1.84 -3.44 -4.56
CA HIS A 6 -3.18 -2.92 -4.81
C HIS A 6 -3.85 -3.60 -6.00
N TYR A 7 -3.13 -3.80 -7.09
CA TYR A 7 -3.66 -4.47 -8.28
C TYR A 7 -4.03 -5.94 -7.98
N ALA A 8 -3.20 -6.67 -7.23
CA ALA A 8 -3.50 -8.05 -6.85
C ALA A 8 -4.71 -8.14 -5.91
N VAL A 9 -4.83 -7.24 -4.94
CA VAL A 9 -5.97 -7.20 -4.00
C VAL A 9 -7.24 -6.74 -4.69
N TYR A 10 -7.15 -5.82 -5.67
CA TYR A 10 -8.29 -5.35 -6.45
C TYR A 10 -8.85 -6.43 -7.39
N ASN A 11 -7.97 -7.22 -8.03
CA ASN A 11 -8.34 -8.33 -8.89
C ASN A 11 -8.77 -9.60 -8.12
N TYR A 12 -8.63 -9.60 -6.79
CA TYR A 12 -9.12 -10.68 -5.97
C TYR A 12 -10.67 -10.66 -5.95
N ASN A 13 -11.32 -11.83 -5.98
CA ASN A 13 -12.79 -11.94 -5.96
C ASN A 13 -13.38 -11.56 -4.58
N TRP A 14 -13.24 -10.32 -4.16
CA TRP A 14 -13.69 -9.79 -2.87
C TRP A 14 -15.20 -9.97 -2.65
N TYR A 15 -15.98 -10.04 -3.73
CA TYR A 15 -17.43 -10.28 -3.71
C TYR A 15 -17.81 -11.73 -3.36
N THR A 16 -16.86 -12.68 -3.40
CA THR A 16 -17.07 -14.05 -2.93
C THR A 16 -16.58 -14.27 -1.49
N LEU A 17 -15.96 -13.26 -0.87
CA LEU A 17 -15.54 -13.35 0.53
C LEU A 17 -16.69 -13.06 1.48
N ASP A 18 -16.56 -13.62 2.68
CA ASP A 18 -17.42 -13.24 3.80
C ASP A 18 -17.43 -11.70 3.96
N PRO A 19 -18.60 -11.07 4.10
CA PRO A 19 -18.73 -9.61 4.10
C PRO A 19 -17.88 -8.93 5.19
N ARG A 20 -17.57 -9.61 6.30
CA ARG A 20 -16.63 -9.10 7.31
C ARG A 20 -15.21 -8.99 6.77
N ASN A 21 -14.76 -9.99 6.03
CA ASN A 21 -13.42 -10.06 5.47
C ASN A 21 -13.27 -9.09 4.29
N ALA A 22 -14.29 -8.99 3.43
CA ALA A 22 -14.33 -8.02 2.33
C ALA A 22 -14.22 -6.58 2.84
N ARG A 23 -14.96 -6.24 3.91
CA ARG A 23 -14.90 -4.92 4.54
C ARG A 23 -13.50 -4.61 5.12
N ASN A 24 -12.88 -5.58 5.78
CA ASN A 24 -11.51 -5.42 6.29
C ASN A 24 -10.50 -5.21 5.15
N LEU A 25 -10.66 -5.91 4.02
CA LEU A 25 -9.81 -5.77 2.84
C LEU A 25 -9.90 -4.36 2.23
N ILE A 26 -11.11 -3.80 2.14
CA ILE A 26 -11.35 -2.43 1.66
C ILE A 26 -10.64 -1.41 2.56
N PHE A 27 -10.77 -1.55 3.88
CA PHE A 27 -10.05 -0.67 4.81
C PHE A 27 -8.53 -0.78 4.66
N LEU A 28 -8.01 -1.99 4.44
CA LEU A 28 -6.59 -2.23 4.23
C LEU A 28 -6.11 -1.56 2.92
N MET A 29 -6.87 -1.65 1.83
CA MET A 29 -6.56 -0.99 0.57
C MET A 29 -6.53 0.54 0.73
N ILE A 30 -7.51 1.12 1.42
CA ILE A 30 -7.57 2.57 1.68
C ILE A 30 -6.38 3.02 2.54
N ARG A 31 -6.04 2.25 3.58
CA ARG A 31 -4.89 2.53 4.46
C ARG A 31 -3.57 2.40 3.71
N SER A 32 -3.43 1.37 2.87
CA SER A 32 -2.23 1.08 2.09
C SER A 32 -2.04 2.02 0.89
N SER A 33 -3.03 2.84 0.54
CA SER A 33 -2.92 3.89 -0.48
C SER A 33 -1.98 5.03 -0.09
N LYS A 34 -1.67 5.15 1.20
CA LYS A 34 -0.65 6.06 1.70
C LYS A 34 0.66 5.27 1.86
N PRO A 35 1.58 5.32 0.88
CA PRO A 35 2.92 4.78 1.08
C PRO A 35 3.55 5.37 2.34
N ILE A 36 4.06 4.50 3.22
CA ILE A 36 4.84 4.90 4.39
C ILE A 36 6.19 5.38 3.86
N TYR A 37 6.33 6.68 3.67
CA TYR A 37 7.62 7.30 3.36
C TYR A 37 8.37 7.53 4.66
N LEU A 38 9.49 6.84 4.83
CA LEU A 38 10.43 7.15 5.89
C LEU A 38 11.05 8.51 5.54
N THR A 39 10.82 9.58 6.29
CA THR A 39 11.36 10.91 5.95
C THR A 39 12.56 11.27 6.81
N ALA A 40 13.67 11.70 6.20
CA ALA A 40 14.82 12.25 6.91
C ALA A 40 14.46 13.65 7.42
N GLY A 41 14.47 13.85 8.74
CA GLY A 41 14.16 15.12 9.39
C GLY A 41 12.74 15.65 9.11
N LYS A 42 11.80 14.81 8.63
CA LYS A 42 10.47 15.19 8.08
C LYS A 42 10.51 16.00 6.78
N VAL A 43 11.67 16.15 6.14
CA VAL A 43 11.82 17.01 4.94
C VAL A 43 12.01 16.20 3.66
N PHE A 44 12.77 15.10 3.73
CA PHE A 44 13.12 14.33 2.53
C PHE A 44 12.62 12.89 2.62
N PRO A 45 11.78 12.41 1.69
CA PRO A 45 11.37 11.01 1.67
C PRO A 45 12.58 10.13 1.32
N MET A 46 12.97 9.27 2.25
CA MET A 46 13.93 8.20 2.04
C MET A 46 13.25 7.09 1.25
N THR A 47 13.68 6.98 0.01
CA THR A 47 13.29 5.93 -0.93
C THR A 47 14.52 5.08 -1.27
N MET A 48 14.31 3.88 -1.82
CA MET A 48 15.40 3.04 -2.36
C MET A 48 16.24 3.82 -3.38
N ALA A 49 15.59 4.67 -4.17
CA ALA A 49 16.27 5.55 -5.12
C ALA A 49 17.25 6.51 -4.43
N THR A 50 16.86 7.19 -3.35
CA THR A 50 17.80 8.06 -2.60
C THR A 50 18.90 7.29 -1.87
N PHE A 51 18.66 6.02 -1.49
CA PHE A 51 19.69 5.20 -0.84
C PHE A 51 20.72 4.65 -1.83
N CYS A 52 20.29 4.32 -3.05
CA CYS A 52 21.16 3.80 -4.11
C CYS A 52 21.77 4.91 -4.98
N ASN A 53 21.33 6.16 -4.84
CA ASN A 53 21.85 7.31 -5.58
C ASN A 53 22.96 8.00 -4.79
N VAL A 54 24.04 7.24 -4.56
CA VAL A 54 25.31 7.71 -3.97
C VAL A 54 26.40 7.55 -5.02
#